data_AF-A0A814ZRY3-F1
#
_entry.id   AF-A0A814ZRY3-F1
#
_cell.length_a   1.000
_cell.length_b   1.000
_cell.length_c   1.000
_cell.angle_alpha   90.00
_cell.angle_beta   90.00
_cell.angle_gamma   90.00
#
_symmetry.space_group_name_H-M   'P 1'
#
loop_
_entity.id
_entity.type
_entity.pdbx_description
1 polymer ?
#
loop_
_entity_poly.entity_id
_entity_poly.type
_entity_poly.pdbx_seq_one_letter_code
_entity_poly.pdbx_strand_id
1 'polypeptide(L)'
;MSFNNFLSTSTDKEVSLEFAQRASSKSDMVGILFIMSIDPCLKSTPFALIKEESYFKEEEEILFSMHTVFRVNKIKQIDNKNQLYQVELQLTSDDDQQLRLLTDRIREEVDGTGWPRLGRLLVQIGQFNKAEELYNVLLEQATDESEKALYYGCLGYVKDGQGDYEKAIWYY
;
A
#
# COMPACT_ATOMS: atom_id res chain seq x y z
N MET A 1 3.72 0.43 5.12
CA MET A 1 3.66 1.42 4.02
C MET A 1 4.37 0.82 2.82
N SER A 2 3.78 0.90 1.62
CA SER A 2 4.36 0.37 0.39
C SER A 2 4.44 1.45 -0.67
N PHE A 3 5.47 1.40 -1.51
CA PHE A 3 5.65 2.34 -2.62
C PHE A 3 5.48 1.60 -3.95
N ASN A 4 4.52 2.03 -4.77
CA ASN A 4 4.20 1.36 -6.04
C ASN A 4 5.09 1.81 -7.22
N ASN A 5 5.87 2.87 -7.02
CA ASN A 5 6.86 3.36 -7.97
C ASN A 5 8.26 3.14 -7.38
N PHE A 6 9.30 3.36 -8.20
CA PHE A 6 10.65 3.49 -7.70
C PHE A 6 10.71 4.59 -6.64
N LEU A 7 11.42 4.31 -5.55
CA LEU A 7 11.55 5.23 -4.42
C LEU A 7 13.01 5.69 -4.34
N SER A 8 13.22 6.96 -4.65
CA SER A 8 14.49 7.65 -4.49
C SER A 8 14.63 8.17 -3.06
N THR A 9 15.81 7.97 -2.48
CA THR A 9 16.14 8.36 -1.10
C THR A 9 17.59 8.82 -1.03
N SER A 10 17.95 9.56 0.02
CA SER A 10 19.33 10.01 0.25
C SER A 10 19.85 9.43 1.56
N THR A 11 21.14 9.10 1.62
CA THR A 11 21.83 8.79 2.89
C THR A 11 22.05 10.05 3.73
N ASP A 12 22.03 11.23 3.11
CA ASP A 12 22.11 12.52 3.80
C ASP A 12 20.72 12.96 4.28
N LYS A 13 20.61 13.01 5.61
CA LYS A 13 19.40 13.45 6.30
C LYS A 13 19.04 14.89 5.96
N GLU A 14 20.02 15.78 5.81
CA GLU A 14 19.77 17.22 5.65
C GLU A 14 19.12 17.52 4.30
N VAL A 15 19.50 16.79 3.24
CA VAL A 15 18.83 16.85 1.92
C VAL A 15 17.34 16.59 2.08
N SER A 16 16.97 15.46 2.69
CA SER A 16 15.57 15.06 2.88
C SER A 16 14.81 15.99 3.85
N LEU A 17 15.49 16.49 4.89
CA LEU A 17 14.91 17.39 5.88
C LEU A 17 14.56 18.76 5.25
N GLU A 18 15.41 19.28 4.36
CA GLU A 18 15.13 20.55 3.69
C GLU A 18 13.84 20.48 2.86
N PHE A 19 13.63 19.37 2.12
CA PHE A 19 12.36 19.14 1.40
C PHE A 19 11.16 19.09 2.34
N ALA A 20 11.27 18.38 3.47
CA ALA A 20 10.19 18.27 4.45
C ALA A 20 9.87 19.63 5.11
N GLN A 21 10.88 20.42 5.44
CA GLN A 21 10.72 21.77 6.01
C GLN A 21 10.05 22.72 5.02
N ARG A 22 10.47 22.72 3.75
CA ARG A 22 9.84 23.50 2.68
C ARG A 22 8.38 23.15 2.46
N ALA A 23 8.00 21.88 2.67
CA ALA A 23 6.60 21.48 2.65
C ALA A 23 5.84 22.01 3.88
N SER A 24 6.42 21.87 5.08
CA SER A 24 5.78 22.29 6.34
C SER A 24 5.54 23.79 6.50
N SER A 25 6.21 24.63 5.70
CA SER A 25 6.00 26.09 5.71
C SER A 25 4.76 26.53 4.94
N LYS A 26 4.12 25.64 4.18
CA LYS A 26 2.87 25.91 3.46
C LYS A 26 1.67 25.58 4.34
N SER A 27 0.66 26.46 4.36
CA SER A 27 -0.47 26.38 5.29
C SER A 27 -1.37 25.15 5.12
N ASP A 28 -1.34 24.53 3.94
CA ASP A 28 -2.17 23.39 3.53
C ASP A 28 -1.38 22.09 3.42
N MET A 29 -0.11 22.07 3.85
CA MET A 29 0.77 20.91 3.76
C MET A 29 1.38 20.52 5.10
N VAL A 30 1.66 19.23 5.22
CA VAL A 30 2.42 18.65 6.33
C VAL A 30 3.78 18.22 5.78
N GLY A 31 4.85 18.63 6.45
CA GLY A 31 6.19 18.12 6.18
C GLY A 31 6.38 16.76 6.84
N ILE A 32 6.87 15.79 6.06
CA ILE A 32 7.17 14.45 6.57
C ILE A 32 8.61 14.11 6.19
N LEU A 33 9.43 13.83 7.21
CA LEU A 33 10.77 13.27 7.07
C LEU A 33 10.73 11.78 7.35
N PHE A 34 10.97 10.97 6.32
CA PHE A 34 11.16 9.53 6.49
C PHE A 34 12.60 9.22 6.89
N ILE A 35 12.78 8.48 7.98
CA ILE A 35 14.08 7.92 8.38
C ILE A 35 13.99 6.41 8.21
N MET A 36 14.77 5.87 7.27
CA MET A 36 14.69 4.48 6.86
C MET A 36 15.86 3.67 7.42
N SER A 37 15.53 2.60 8.13
CA SER A 37 16.49 1.59 8.59
C SER A 37 16.48 0.40 7.64
N ILE A 38 17.64 0.12 7.06
CA ILE A 38 17.85 -0.90 6.03
C ILE A 38 18.86 -1.90 6.57
N ASP A 39 18.53 -3.18 6.51
CA ASP A 39 19.50 -4.26 6.74
C ASP A 39 19.96 -4.79 5.38
N PRO A 40 21.21 -4.53 4.95
CA PRO A 40 21.71 -4.94 3.64
C PRO A 40 21.87 -6.46 3.51
N CYS A 41 21.78 -7.22 4.61
CA CYS A 41 21.78 -8.68 4.56
C CYS A 41 20.44 -9.25 4.06
N LEU A 42 19.37 -8.46 4.07
CA LEU A 42 18.06 -8.86 3.57
C LEU A 42 18.06 -8.91 2.04
N LYS A 43 17.85 -10.11 1.49
CA LYS A 43 17.87 -10.35 0.04
C LYS A 43 16.53 -10.11 -0.66
N SER A 44 15.46 -9.86 0.10
CA SER A 44 14.08 -9.80 -0.39
C SER A 44 13.77 -8.55 -1.21
N THR A 45 14.49 -7.45 -0.98
CA THR A 45 14.20 -6.16 -1.63
C THR A 45 15.42 -5.64 -2.36
N PRO A 46 15.37 -5.53 -3.70
CA PRO A 46 16.40 -4.86 -4.47
C PRO A 46 16.42 -3.35 -4.20
N PHE A 47 17.60 -2.85 -3.87
CA PHE A 47 17.94 -1.42 -3.83
C PHE A 47 19.40 -1.23 -4.28
N ALA A 48 19.74 -0.04 -4.76
CA ALA A 48 21.09 0.28 -5.21
C ALA A 48 21.49 1.70 -4.82
N LEU A 49 22.75 1.88 -4.44
CA LEU A 49 23.38 3.19 -4.38
C LEU A 49 23.75 3.59 -5.82
N ILE A 50 23.15 4.65 -6.34
CA ILE A 50 23.26 5.06 -7.75
C ILE A 50 24.06 6.36 -7.92
N LYS A 51 25.15 6.48 -7.17
CA LYS A 51 25.95 7.72 -7.09
C LYS A 51 26.50 8.19 -8.44
N GLU A 52 26.87 7.26 -9.32
CA GLU A 52 27.48 7.61 -10.62
C GLU A 52 26.43 8.00 -11.67
N GLU A 53 25.21 7.49 -11.53
CA GLU A 53 24.08 7.69 -12.41
C GLU A 53 23.17 8.84 -11.97
N SER A 54 23.21 9.20 -10.68
CA SER A 54 22.40 10.29 -10.13
C SER A 54 22.82 11.64 -10.71
N TYR A 55 21.82 12.49 -10.98
CA TYR A 55 22.05 13.87 -11.41
C TYR A 55 22.72 14.69 -10.31
N PHE A 56 22.37 14.43 -9.05
CA PHE A 56 22.91 15.09 -7.88
C PHE A 56 23.87 14.16 -7.13
N LYS A 57 25.14 14.12 -7.59
CA LYS A 57 26.16 13.19 -7.08
C LYS A 57 26.46 13.30 -5.57
N GLU A 58 26.13 14.43 -4.96
CA GLU A 58 26.34 14.70 -3.54
C GLU A 58 25.22 14.14 -2.66
N GLU A 59 24.06 13.79 -3.23
CA GLU A 59 22.91 13.29 -2.46
C GLU A 59 23.07 11.83 -2.04
N GLU A 60 24.08 11.12 -2.56
CA GLU A 60 24.34 9.70 -2.24
C GLU A 60 23.06 8.85 -2.34
N GLU A 61 22.41 8.98 -3.49
CA GLU A 61 21.07 8.45 -3.73
C GLU A 61 21.00 6.92 -3.63
N ILE A 62 20.08 6.43 -2.81
CA ILE A 62 19.66 5.02 -2.79
C ILE A 62 18.30 4.91 -3.47
N LEU A 63 18.26 4.11 -4.54
CA LEU A 63 17.05 3.83 -5.30
C LEU A 63 16.50 2.45 -4.95
N PHE A 64 15.26 2.41 -4.47
CA PHE A 64 14.52 1.18 -4.20
C PHE A 64 13.63 0.80 -5.39
N SER A 65 13.52 -0.50 -5.62
CA SER A 65 12.58 -1.08 -6.58
C SER A 65 11.11 -0.87 -6.16
N MET A 66 10.21 -0.97 -7.14
CA MET A 66 8.77 -0.92 -6.94
C MET A 66 8.30 -2.00 -5.97
N HIS A 67 7.18 -1.73 -5.29
CA HIS A 67 6.55 -2.61 -4.30
C HIS A 67 7.41 -2.88 -3.06
N THR A 68 8.42 -2.04 -2.80
CA THR A 68 9.14 -2.07 -1.53
C THR A 68 8.18 -1.74 -0.38
N VAL A 69 8.22 -2.57 0.66
CA VAL A 69 7.39 -2.44 1.86
C VAL A 69 8.26 -2.06 3.05
N PHE A 70 7.79 -1.06 3.79
CA PHE A 70 8.38 -0.62 5.05
C PHE A 70 7.36 -0.71 6.19
N ARG A 71 7.81 -1.17 7.35
CA ARG A 71 7.06 -1.06 8.60
C ARG A 71 7.25 0.34 9.19
N VAL A 72 6.15 0.96 9.61
CA VAL A 72 6.21 2.19 10.41
C VAL A 72 6.47 1.79 11.86
N ASN A 73 7.63 2.19 12.40
CA ASN A 73 7.99 1.91 13.79
C ASN A 73 7.51 3.01 14.72
N LYS A 74 7.75 4.26 14.34
CA LYS A 74 7.46 5.42 15.19
C LYS A 74 7.15 6.64 14.36
N ILE A 75 6.20 7.42 14.83
CA ILE A 75 5.90 8.76 14.31
C ILE A 75 6.13 9.75 15.45
N LYS A 76 6.90 10.81 15.19
CA LYS A 76 7.16 11.87 16.18
C LYS A 76 7.11 13.23 15.50
N GLN A 77 6.52 14.21 16.17
CA GLN A 77 6.60 15.61 15.73
C GLN A 77 7.98 16.16 16.08
N ILE A 78 8.64 16.83 15.13
CA ILE A 78 10.01 17.36 15.31
C ILE A 78 9.97 18.84 15.71
N ASP A 79 9.00 19.59 15.20
CA ASP A 79 8.79 21.00 15.53
C ASP A 79 7.32 21.22 15.89
N ASN A 80 7.07 21.84 17.04
CA ASN A 80 5.71 22.13 17.51
C ASN A 80 5.09 23.35 16.81
N LYS A 81 5.92 24.20 16.18
CA LYS A 81 5.45 25.41 15.48
C LYS A 81 5.06 25.15 14.03
N ASN A 82 5.68 24.15 13.41
CA ASN A 82 5.44 23.76 12.02
C ASN A 82 4.80 22.37 11.98
N GLN A 83 4.00 22.07 10.97
CA GLN A 83 3.42 20.74 10.79
C GLN A 83 4.49 19.77 10.25
N LEU A 84 5.54 19.50 11.03
CA LEU A 84 6.71 18.70 10.62
C LEU A 84 6.86 17.44 11.48
N TYR A 85 6.80 16.28 10.83
CA TYR A 85 6.84 14.97 11.47
C TYR A 85 8.01 14.13 10.95
N GLN A 86 8.63 13.37 11.85
CA GLN A 86 9.52 12.28 11.51
C GLN A 86 8.75 10.97 11.55
N VAL A 87 8.94 10.14 10.53
CA VAL A 87 8.41 8.78 10.47
C VAL A 87 9.59 7.82 10.33
N GLU A 88 9.78 6.99 11.35
CA GLU A 88 10.80 5.94 11.36
C GLU A 88 10.24 4.70 10.66
N LEU A 89 10.91 4.30 9.59
CA LEU A 89 10.56 3.20 8.71
C LEU A 89 11.62 2.10 8.81
N GLN A 90 11.18 0.85 8.87
CA GLN A 90 12.05 -0.32 8.81
C GLN A 90 11.74 -1.13 7.56
N LEU A 91 12.76 -1.42 6.74
CA LEU A 91 12.59 -2.30 5.59
C LEU A 91 12.12 -3.69 6.07
N THR A 92 11.05 -4.21 5.48
CA THR A 92 10.54 -5.55 5.79
C THR A 92 11.23 -6.61 4.95
N SER A 93 11.16 -7.87 5.38
CA SER A 93 11.64 -9.02 4.62
C SER A 93 10.55 -10.05 4.33
N ASP A 94 10.84 -11.02 3.47
CA ASP A 94 9.91 -12.13 3.18
C ASP A 94 9.66 -13.02 4.41
N ASP A 95 10.55 -12.98 5.41
CA ASP A 95 10.43 -13.68 6.69
C ASP A 95 9.72 -12.85 7.76
N ASP A 96 9.18 -11.69 7.40
CA ASP A 96 8.46 -10.83 8.34
C ASP A 96 7.25 -11.55 8.92
N GLN A 97 7.33 -11.89 10.21
CA GLN A 97 6.31 -12.69 10.90
C GLN A 97 4.93 -12.02 10.89
N GLN A 98 4.86 -10.69 10.98
CA GLN A 98 3.57 -10.00 10.98
C GLN A 98 2.93 -10.04 9.59
N LEU A 99 3.72 -9.84 8.53
CA LEU A 99 3.22 -9.96 7.15
C LEU A 99 2.77 -11.38 6.84
N ARG A 100 3.49 -12.39 7.35
CA ARG A 100 3.08 -13.81 7.23
C ARG A 100 1.76 -14.09 7.93
N LEU A 101 1.62 -13.70 9.19
CA LEU A 101 0.39 -13.86 9.96
C LEU A 101 -0.80 -13.16 9.29
N LEU A 102 -0.59 -11.94 8.78
CA LEU A 102 -1.62 -11.23 8.01
C LEU A 102 -2.01 -11.99 6.74
N THR A 103 -1.02 -12.49 6.00
CA THR A 103 -1.26 -13.25 4.77
C THR A 103 -2.04 -14.53 5.03
N ASP A 104 -1.67 -15.26 6.08
CA ASP A 104 -2.34 -16.50 6.47
C ASP A 104 -3.77 -16.22 6.95
N ARG A 105 -3.96 -15.16 7.73
CA ARG A 105 -5.30 -14.73 8.15
C ARG A 105 -6.21 -14.40 6.96
N ILE A 106 -5.69 -13.65 5.99
CA ILE A 106 -6.44 -13.34 4.75
C ILE A 106 -6.77 -14.63 3.99
N ARG A 107 -5.84 -15.60 3.92
CA ARG A 107 -6.09 -16.88 3.26
C ARG A 107 -7.18 -17.71 3.96
N GLU A 108 -7.25 -17.66 5.29
CA GLU A 108 -8.29 -18.32 6.10
C GLU A 108 -9.66 -17.67 5.91
N GLU A 109 -9.72 -16.34 5.86
CA GLU A 109 -10.97 -15.59 5.70
C GLU A 109 -11.54 -15.66 4.28
N VAL A 110 -10.65 -15.77 3.28
CA VAL A 110 -11.03 -15.91 1.87
C VAL A 110 -11.15 -17.40 1.50
N ASP A 111 -12.25 -17.99 1.93
CA ASP A 111 -12.63 -19.38 1.63
C ASP A 111 -13.06 -19.59 0.16
N GLY A 112 -13.03 -20.84 -0.29
CA GLY A 112 -13.43 -21.28 -1.63
C GLY A 112 -12.28 -21.41 -2.62
N THR A 113 -12.62 -21.52 -3.91
CA THR A 113 -11.67 -21.67 -5.02
C THR A 113 -12.09 -20.84 -6.24
N GLY A 114 -11.20 -20.72 -7.22
CA GLY A 114 -11.51 -20.07 -8.49
C GLY A 114 -11.72 -18.55 -8.40
N TRP A 115 -12.43 -18.01 -9.39
CA TRP A 115 -12.70 -16.57 -9.51
C TRP A 115 -13.52 -15.96 -8.37
N PRO A 116 -14.55 -16.63 -7.79
CA PRO A 116 -15.28 -16.07 -6.66
C PRO A 116 -14.38 -15.83 -5.45
N ARG A 117 -13.40 -16.72 -5.23
CA ARG A 117 -12.36 -16.55 -4.20
C ARG A 117 -11.48 -15.33 -4.48
N LEU A 118 -11.06 -15.15 -5.73
CA LEU A 118 -10.28 -13.96 -6.13
C LEU A 118 -11.08 -12.67 -5.89
N GLY A 119 -12.37 -12.66 -6.22
CA GLY A 119 -13.25 -11.51 -5.96
C GLY A 119 -13.32 -11.17 -4.47
N ARG A 120 -13.48 -12.18 -3.60
CA ARG A 120 -13.48 -11.99 -2.14
C ARG A 120 -12.14 -11.46 -1.64
N LEU A 121 -11.03 -11.97 -2.18
CA LEU A 121 -9.70 -11.45 -1.87
C LEU A 121 -9.59 -9.97 -2.25
N LEU A 122 -10.04 -9.59 -3.45
CA LEU A 122 -10.01 -8.20 -3.93
C LEU A 122 -10.82 -7.28 -3.02
N VAL A 123 -11.99 -7.71 -2.55
CA VAL A 123 -12.78 -6.98 -1.55
C VAL A 123 -12.01 -6.84 -0.23
N GLN A 124 -11.44 -7.94 0.29
CA GLN A 124 -10.72 -7.95 1.57
C GLN A 124 -9.50 -7.02 1.58
N ILE A 125 -8.82 -6.86 0.44
CA ILE A 125 -7.66 -5.96 0.29
C ILE A 125 -8.05 -4.56 -0.22
N GLY A 126 -9.35 -4.23 -0.26
CA GLY A 126 -9.88 -2.91 -0.63
C GLY A 126 -9.79 -2.56 -2.13
N GLN A 127 -9.55 -3.54 -3.00
CA GLN A 127 -9.51 -3.38 -4.46
C GLN A 127 -10.92 -3.47 -5.06
N PHE A 128 -11.84 -2.64 -4.56
CA PHE A 128 -13.26 -2.71 -4.89
C PHE A 128 -13.57 -2.58 -6.39
N ASN A 129 -12.89 -1.67 -7.09
CA ASN A 129 -13.11 -1.49 -8.54
C ASN A 129 -12.75 -2.75 -9.34
N LYS A 130 -11.66 -3.42 -8.98
CA LYS A 130 -11.27 -4.68 -9.63
C LYS A 130 -12.21 -5.83 -9.26
N ALA A 131 -12.68 -5.84 -8.00
CA ALA A 131 -13.69 -6.81 -7.57
C ALA A 131 -15.00 -6.63 -8.35
N GLU A 132 -15.44 -5.38 -8.55
CA GLU A 132 -16.62 -5.04 -9.34
C GLU A 132 -16.51 -5.53 -10.79
N GLU A 133 -15.40 -5.20 -11.46
CA GLU A 133 -15.13 -5.66 -12.83
C GLU A 133 -15.20 -7.19 -12.92
N LEU A 134 -14.55 -7.88 -11.97
CA LEU A 134 -14.54 -9.34 -11.93
C LEU A 134 -15.94 -9.91 -11.72
N TYR A 135 -16.70 -9.40 -10.74
CA TYR A 135 -18.04 -9.93 -10.46
C TYR A 135 -19.04 -9.65 -11.56
N ASN A 136 -18.93 -8.52 -12.28
CA ASN A 136 -19.74 -8.26 -13.46
C ASN A 136 -19.44 -9.28 -14.57
N VAL A 137 -18.16 -9.57 -14.85
CA VAL A 137 -17.78 -10.61 -15.82
C VAL A 137 -18.30 -11.99 -15.40
N LEU A 138 -18.22 -12.33 -14.11
CA LEU A 138 -18.73 -13.61 -13.60
C LEU A 138 -20.26 -13.69 -13.69
N LEU A 139 -20.96 -12.58 -13.44
CA LEU A 139 -22.41 -12.50 -13.55
C LEU A 139 -22.90 -12.69 -15.00
N GLU A 140 -22.20 -12.12 -15.97
CA GLU A 140 -22.49 -12.32 -17.40
C GLU A 140 -22.30 -13.77 -17.85
N GLN A 141 -21.35 -14.49 -17.24
CA GLN A 141 -21.02 -15.88 -17.56
C GLN A 141 -21.86 -16.89 -16.76
N ALA A 142 -22.46 -16.47 -15.66
CA ALA A 142 -23.24 -17.33 -14.78
C ALA A 142 -24.48 -17.87 -15.50
N THR A 143 -24.61 -19.19 -15.53
CA THR A 143 -25.78 -19.86 -16.12
C THR A 143 -26.80 -20.29 -15.08
N ASP A 144 -26.36 -20.47 -13.83
CA ASP A 144 -27.21 -20.86 -12.69
C ASP A 144 -27.64 -19.64 -11.86
N GLU A 145 -28.89 -19.64 -11.40
CA GLU A 145 -29.45 -18.55 -10.60
C GLU A 145 -28.78 -18.43 -9.21
N SER A 146 -28.26 -19.52 -8.65
CA SER A 146 -27.55 -19.49 -7.36
C SER A 146 -26.21 -18.77 -7.49
N GLU A 147 -25.50 -18.97 -8.61
CA GLU A 147 -24.27 -18.24 -8.91
C GLU A 147 -24.54 -16.75 -9.10
N LYS A 148 -25.60 -16.41 -9.84
CA LYS A 148 -26.00 -15.00 -10.01
C LYS A 148 -26.35 -14.35 -8.68
N ALA A 149 -27.13 -15.03 -7.83
CA ALA A 149 -27.47 -14.53 -6.50
C ALA A 149 -26.22 -14.28 -5.65
N LEU A 150 -25.25 -15.20 -5.69
CA LEU A 150 -23.96 -15.01 -5.02
C LEU A 150 -23.24 -13.76 -5.53
N TYR A 151 -23.15 -13.58 -6.86
CA TYR A 151 -22.44 -12.46 -7.46
C TYR A 151 -23.13 -11.13 -7.23
N TYR A 152 -24.47 -11.07 -7.26
CA TYR A 152 -25.21 -9.89 -6.85
C TYR A 152 -24.94 -9.51 -5.39
N GLY A 153 -24.98 -10.48 -4.47
CA GLY A 153 -24.62 -10.22 -3.08
C GLY A 153 -23.19 -9.71 -2.91
N CYS A 154 -22.23 -10.28 -3.67
CA CYS A 154 -20.85 -9.78 -3.70
C CYS A 154 -20.74 -8.36 -4.27
N LEU A 155 -21.50 -8.01 -5.31
CA LEU A 155 -21.56 -6.65 -5.84
C LEU A 155 -22.16 -5.66 -4.82
N GLY A 156 -23.14 -6.09 -4.02
CA GLY A 156 -23.66 -5.32 -2.89
C GLY A 156 -22.56 -4.96 -1.90
N TYR A 157 -21.77 -5.95 -1.44
CA TYR A 157 -20.61 -5.69 -0.57
C TYR A 157 -19.56 -4.79 -1.21
N VAL A 158 -19.32 -4.93 -2.52
CA VAL A 158 -18.39 -4.06 -3.25
C VAL A 158 -18.88 -2.61 -3.25
N LYS A 159 -20.17 -2.38 -3.49
CA LYS A 159 -20.77 -1.03 -3.46
C LYS A 159 -20.77 -0.42 -2.07
N ASP A 160 -21.04 -1.22 -1.04
CA ASP A 160 -20.92 -0.79 0.35
C ASP A 160 -19.49 -0.34 0.68
N GLY A 161 -18.48 -1.13 0.28
CA GLY A 161 -17.07 -0.79 0.43
C GLY A 161 -16.62 0.46 -0.34
N GLN A 162 -17.27 0.76 -1.47
CA GLN A 162 -17.06 2.00 -2.24
C GLN A 162 -17.77 3.22 -1.62
N GLY A 163 -18.67 3.03 -0.65
CA GLY A 163 -19.53 4.07 -0.09
C GLY A 163 -20.75 4.42 -0.95
N ASP A 164 -21.07 3.62 -1.96
CA ASP A 164 -22.28 3.77 -2.80
C ASP A 164 -23.42 2.95 -2.21
N TYR A 165 -23.95 3.41 -1.07
CA TYR A 165 -24.93 2.68 -0.28
C TYR A 165 -26.27 2.48 -1.02
N GLU A 166 -26.65 3.41 -1.89
CA GLU A 166 -27.88 3.28 -2.69
C GLU A 166 -27.79 2.08 -3.64
N LYS A 167 -26.66 1.93 -4.34
CA LYS A 167 -26.45 0.74 -5.19
C LYS A 167 -26.23 -0.52 -4.37
N ALA A 168 -25.58 -0.43 -3.20
CA ALA A 168 -25.41 -1.57 -2.32
C ALA A 168 -26.77 -2.19 -1.94
N ILE A 169 -27.74 -1.35 -1.55
CA ILE A 169 -29.12 -1.78 -1.24
C ILE A 169 -29.82 -2.36 -2.46
N TRP A 170 -29.61 -1.80 -3.67
CA TRP A 170 -30.20 -2.34 -4.88
C TRP A 170 -29.75 -3.78 -5.18
N TYR A 171 -28.52 -4.14 -4.80
CA TYR A 171 -27.95 -5.46 -5.00
C TYR A 171 -28.32 -6.48 -3.92
N TYR A 172 -28.70 -6.04 -2.71
CA TYR A 172 -29.12 -6.90 -1.59
C TYR A 172 -30.57 -7.34 -1.71
#